data_AF-A0A662D4F9-F1
#
_entry.id   AF-A0A662D4F9-F1
#
_cell.length_a   1.000
_cell.length_b   1.000
_cell.length_c   1.000
_cell.angle_alpha   90.00
_cell.angle_beta   90.00
_cell.angle_gamma   90.00
#
_symmetry.space_group_name_H-M   'P 1'
#
loop_
_entity.id
_entity.type
_entity.pdbx_description
1 polymer ?
#
loop_
_entity_poly.entity_id
_entity_poly.type
_entity_poly.pdbx_seq_one_letter_code
_entity_poly.pdbx_strand_id
1 'polypeptide(L)'
;MPEPHIKDIIIEFDGDDLTKYGLFPLLARFLMDYLLLPNYFKDLTVKKKRNRKRPIKRRRSKFNISQMCMGIITAILLGAERFRRINDVLSTETKIAELVGLPEFFDQSTVHRFLNRFNKWHIKQLEIVNNKLIHDFGESPRQDVLVLDIDIPIP
;
A
#
# COMPACT_ATOMS: atom_id res chain seq x y z
N MET A 1 14.96 -12.15 21.16
CA MET A 1 14.44 -11.73 19.84
C MET A 1 15.60 -11.74 18.86
N PRO A 2 15.50 -12.33 17.66
CA PRO A 2 16.58 -12.25 16.68
C PRO A 2 16.68 -10.81 16.16
N GLU A 3 17.89 -10.27 16.12
CA GLU A 3 18.14 -8.89 15.66
C GLU A 3 17.69 -8.71 14.20
N PRO A 4 17.07 -7.56 13.86
CA PRO A 4 16.76 -7.26 12.47
C PRO A 4 18.07 -7.08 11.72
N HIS A 5 18.40 -8.03 10.85
CA HIS A 5 19.57 -7.96 9.97
C HIS A 5 19.30 -6.93 8.86
N ILE A 6 19.38 -5.65 9.20
CA ILE A 6 19.22 -4.54 8.26
C ILE A 6 20.51 -4.51 7.42
N LYS A 7 20.44 -5.01 6.18
CA LYS A 7 21.54 -4.83 5.21
C LYS A 7 21.82 -3.35 5.01
N ASP A 8 23.09 -2.96 5.10
CA ASP A 8 23.57 -1.62 4.80
C ASP A 8 23.05 -1.15 3.43
N ILE A 9 22.59 0.11 3.37
CA ILE A 9 22.12 0.73 2.14
C ILE A 9 23.17 1.72 1.69
N ILE A 10 23.78 1.42 0.56
CA ILE A 10 24.64 2.37 -0.15
C ILE A 10 23.81 2.93 -1.30
N ILE A 11 23.52 4.23 -1.24
CA ILE A 11 22.86 4.96 -2.33
C ILE A 11 23.94 5.76 -3.04
N GLU A 12 24.33 5.33 -4.23
CA GLU A 12 25.19 6.09 -5.12
C GLU A 12 24.32 6.78 -6.16
N PHE A 13 24.42 8.10 -6.24
CA PHE A 13 23.77 8.91 -7.26
C PHE A 13 24.80 9.21 -8.34
N ASP A 14 24.58 8.69 -9.55
CA ASP A 14 25.36 9.07 -10.74
C ASP A 14 24.60 10.15 -11.53
N GLY A 15 25.36 11.11 -12.06
CA GLY A 15 24.98 12.51 -12.30
C GLY A 15 23.86 12.80 -13.30
N ASP A 16 23.28 11.80 -13.97
CA ASP A 16 22.26 11.99 -15.01
C ASP A 16 20.90 11.34 -14.70
N ASP A 17 20.80 10.51 -13.64
CA ASP A 17 19.59 9.75 -13.27
C ASP A 17 18.94 10.25 -11.97
N LEU A 18 18.89 11.57 -11.78
CA LEU A 18 18.10 12.21 -10.72
C LEU A 18 16.60 12.06 -11.01
N THR A 19 16.07 10.84 -10.90
CA THR A 19 14.63 10.63 -10.89
C THR A 19 14.05 11.45 -9.73
N LYS A 20 12.92 12.14 -9.99
CA LYS A 20 12.13 12.88 -8.99
C LYS A 20 11.83 12.06 -7.72
N TYR A 21 12.02 10.75 -7.80
CA TYR A 21 11.69 9.74 -6.81
C TYR A 21 12.93 9.06 -6.19
N GLY A 22 14.11 9.71 -6.18
CA GLY A 22 15.35 9.12 -5.66
C GLY A 22 15.28 8.57 -4.21
N LEU A 23 14.37 9.07 -3.37
CA LEU A 23 14.11 8.55 -2.02
C LEU A 23 13.09 7.40 -1.96
N PHE A 24 12.36 7.16 -3.05
CA PHE A 24 11.34 6.11 -3.09
C PHE A 24 11.88 4.70 -2.85
N PRO A 25 13.08 4.30 -3.30
CA PRO A 25 13.63 2.98 -2.95
C PRO A 25 13.70 2.71 -1.45
N LEU A 26 14.03 3.72 -0.63
CA LEU A 26 14.02 3.60 0.83
C LEU A 26 12.60 3.35 1.34
N LEU A 27 11.63 4.10 0.81
CA LEU A 27 10.21 3.94 1.17
C LEU A 27 9.67 2.57 0.73
N ALA A 28 10.01 2.11 -0.47
CA ALA A 28 9.63 0.80 -0.98
C ALA A 28 10.20 -0.30 -0.09
N ARG A 29 11.48 -0.21 0.29
CA ARG A 29 12.11 -1.13 1.25
C ARG A 29 11.40 -1.13 2.60
N PHE A 30 11.04 0.05 3.12
CA PHE A 30 10.29 0.16 4.36
C PHE A 30 8.92 -0.55 4.27
N LEU A 31 8.17 -0.34 3.19
CA LEU A 31 6.87 -1.00 2.99
C LEU A 31 7.00 -2.51 2.78
N MET A 32 7.99 -2.96 2.00
CA MET A 32 8.15 -4.34 1.57
C MET A 32 8.86 -5.22 2.60
N ASP A 33 9.97 -4.73 3.16
CA ASP A 33 10.87 -5.54 3.98
C ASP A 33 10.69 -5.30 5.48
N TYR A 34 10.40 -4.05 5.89
CA TYR A 34 10.22 -3.72 7.30
C TYR A 34 8.78 -3.94 7.76
N LEU A 35 7.82 -3.27 7.11
CA LEU A 35 6.40 -3.44 7.43
C LEU A 35 5.83 -4.76 6.94
N LEU A 36 6.48 -5.42 5.97
CA LEU A 36 5.94 -6.61 5.29
C LEU A 36 4.51 -6.37 4.81
N LEU A 37 4.21 -5.14 4.35
CA LEU A 37 2.86 -4.65 4.07
C LEU A 37 2.04 -5.53 3.13
N PRO A 38 2.61 -6.15 2.07
CA PRO A 38 1.88 -7.10 1.24
C PRO A 38 1.24 -8.26 2.03
N ASN A 39 1.85 -8.70 3.14
CA ASN A 39 1.31 -9.78 3.95
C ASN A 39 -0.01 -9.39 4.62
N TYR A 40 -0.15 -8.14 5.05
CA TYR A 40 -1.39 -7.62 5.62
C TYR A 40 -2.53 -7.60 4.59
N PHE A 41 -2.21 -7.49 3.29
CA PHE A 41 -3.20 -7.46 2.22
C PHE A 41 -3.60 -8.85 1.69
N LYS A 42 -2.93 -9.93 2.08
CA LYS A 42 -3.21 -11.29 1.59
C LYS A 42 -4.65 -11.73 1.88
N ASP A 43 -5.18 -11.34 3.02
CA ASP A 43 -6.53 -11.71 3.48
C ASP A 43 -7.62 -10.75 2.99
N LEU A 44 -7.23 -9.67 2.31
CA LEU A 44 -8.20 -8.76 1.72
C LEU A 44 -8.94 -9.43 0.60
N THR A 45 -10.25 -9.21 0.58
CA THR A 45 -11.10 -9.66 -0.51
C THR A 45 -11.84 -8.47 -1.10
N VAL A 46 -12.37 -8.65 -2.30
CA VAL A 46 -13.20 -7.65 -2.96
C VAL A 46 -14.40 -8.32 -3.59
N LYS A 47 -15.47 -7.56 -3.83
CA LYS A 47 -16.69 -8.10 -4.42
C LYS A 47 -16.38 -8.77 -5.75
N LYS A 48 -16.59 -10.07 -5.82
CA LYS A 48 -16.60 -10.81 -7.09
C LYS A 48 -17.89 -10.44 -7.81
N LYS A 49 -17.80 -9.67 -8.91
CA LYS A 49 -18.96 -9.37 -9.77
C LYS A 49 -19.46 -10.67 -10.42
N ARG A 50 -20.45 -11.32 -9.81
CA ARG A 50 -21.16 -12.47 -10.39
C ARG A 50 -22.23 -11.96 -11.34
N ASN A 51 -21.95 -12.01 -12.65
CA ASN A 51 -22.97 -11.73 -13.66
C ASN A 51 -23.63 -13.05 -14.06
N ARG A 52 -24.49 -13.58 -13.18
CA ARG A 52 -25.11 -14.91 -13.34
C ARG A 52 -25.99 -15.02 -14.59
N LYS A 53 -26.52 -13.89 -15.09
CA LYS A 53 -27.45 -13.83 -16.23
C LYS A 53 -26.77 -13.70 -17.60
N ARG A 54 -25.53 -13.18 -17.67
CA ARG A 54 -24.75 -13.03 -18.92
C ARG A 54 -23.26 -13.13 -18.60
N PRO A 55 -22.62 -14.30 -18.78
CA PRO A 55 -21.20 -14.48 -18.53
C PRO A 55 -20.39 -13.73 -19.59
N ILE A 56 -20.05 -12.47 -19.31
CA ILE A 56 -19.07 -11.74 -20.10
C ILE A 56 -17.70 -12.36 -19.78
N LYS A 57 -17.02 -12.94 -20.79
CA LYS A 57 -15.59 -13.30 -20.69
C LYS A 57 -14.80 -12.03 -20.40
N ARG A 58 -14.49 -11.77 -19.14
CA ARG A 58 -13.65 -10.64 -18.75
C ARG A 58 -12.19 -11.09 -18.70
N ARG A 59 -11.32 -10.26 -19.25
CA ARG A 59 -9.87 -10.41 -19.11
C ARG A 59 -9.54 -10.53 -17.62
N ARG A 60 -8.82 -11.59 -17.24
CA ARG A 60 -8.31 -11.73 -15.87
C ARG A 60 -7.41 -10.54 -15.56
N SER A 61 -7.54 -10.00 -14.35
CA SER A 61 -6.65 -8.93 -13.89
C SER A 61 -5.21 -9.46 -13.90
N LYS A 62 -4.27 -8.69 -14.43
CA LYS A 62 -2.83 -9.00 -14.33
C LYS A 62 -2.35 -8.95 -12.87
N PHE A 63 -3.03 -8.17 -12.04
CA PHE A 63 -2.66 -7.90 -10.66
C PHE A 63 -3.56 -8.65 -9.69
N ASN A 64 -2.96 -9.21 -8.63
CA ASN A 64 -3.69 -9.71 -7.47
C ASN A 64 -4.11 -8.55 -6.54
N ILE A 65 -4.91 -8.84 -5.50
CA ILE A 65 -5.45 -7.82 -4.59
C ILE A 65 -4.33 -7.08 -3.84
N SER A 66 -3.34 -7.81 -3.33
CA SER A 66 -2.18 -7.23 -2.65
C SER A 66 -1.39 -6.28 -3.56
N GLN A 67 -1.14 -6.67 -4.81
CA GLN A 67 -0.46 -5.84 -5.81
C GLN A 67 -1.27 -4.58 -6.14
N MET A 68 -2.60 -4.70 -6.24
CA MET A 68 -3.47 -3.53 -6.41
C MET A 68 -3.37 -2.58 -5.23
N CYS A 69 -3.39 -3.08 -3.99
CA CYS A 69 -3.25 -2.27 -2.79
C CYS A 69 -1.87 -1.60 -2.72
N MET A 70 -0.79 -2.35 -2.95
CA MET A 70 0.58 -1.82 -2.98
C MET A 70 0.73 -0.71 -4.00
N GLY A 71 0.34 -0.96 -5.25
CA GLY A 71 0.47 0.06 -6.29
C GLY A 71 -0.36 1.32 -5.99
N ILE A 72 -1.52 1.20 -5.34
CA ILE A 72 -2.36 2.36 -4.99
C ILE A 72 -1.68 3.19 -3.90
N ILE A 73 -1.15 2.54 -2.87
CA ILE A 73 -0.39 3.19 -1.80
C ILE A 73 0.85 3.88 -2.38
N THR A 74 1.60 3.17 -3.23
CA THR A 74 2.75 3.73 -3.94
C THR A 74 2.37 4.95 -4.75
N ALA A 75 1.28 4.90 -5.52
CA ALA A 75 0.83 6.04 -6.31
C ALA A 75 0.48 7.25 -5.42
N ILE A 76 -0.16 7.04 -4.27
CA ILE A 76 -0.46 8.09 -3.30
C ILE A 76 0.84 8.69 -2.74
N LEU A 77 1.80 7.85 -2.33
CA LEU A 77 3.08 8.27 -1.75
C LEU A 77 3.96 9.03 -2.74
N LEU A 78 3.90 8.67 -4.03
CA LEU A 78 4.59 9.39 -5.11
C LEU A 78 3.91 10.72 -5.50
N GLY A 79 2.84 11.10 -4.79
CA GLY A 79 2.15 12.37 -4.98
C GLY A 79 1.21 12.37 -6.18
N ALA A 80 0.66 11.22 -6.58
CA ALA A 80 -0.40 11.19 -7.58
C ALA A 80 -1.71 11.76 -7.00
N GLU A 81 -1.82 13.09 -6.96
CA GLU A 81 -2.96 13.85 -6.41
C GLU A 81 -4.32 13.39 -6.94
N ARG A 82 -4.34 12.87 -8.18
CA ARG A 82 -5.51 12.23 -8.77
C ARG A 82 -5.08 10.98 -9.50
N PHE A 83 -5.83 9.90 -9.30
CA PHE A 83 -5.64 8.63 -10.02
C PHE A 83 -5.69 8.77 -11.55
N ARG A 84 -6.24 9.87 -12.07
CA ARG A 84 -6.20 10.23 -13.50
C ARG A 84 -4.80 10.45 -14.03
N ARG A 85 -3.88 10.91 -13.18
CA ARG A 85 -2.48 11.19 -13.53
C ARG A 85 -1.56 9.98 -13.34
N ILE A 86 -2.06 8.83 -12.86
CA ILE A 86 -1.24 7.61 -12.73
C ILE A 86 -0.61 7.26 -14.07
N ASN A 87 -1.41 7.33 -15.14
CA ASN A 87 -0.92 6.99 -16.47
C ASN A 87 0.22 7.94 -16.90
N ASP A 88 0.15 9.22 -16.55
CA ASP A 88 1.11 10.22 -16.99
C ASP A 88 2.40 10.18 -16.17
N VAL A 89 2.31 9.74 -14.91
CA VAL A 89 3.39 9.82 -13.92
C VAL A 89 4.10 8.48 -13.68
N LEU A 90 3.37 7.37 -13.79
CA LEU A 90 3.86 6.05 -13.33
C LEU A 90 3.91 4.99 -14.44
N SER A 91 3.37 5.26 -15.63
CA SER A 91 3.34 4.25 -16.71
C SER A 91 4.72 3.87 -17.21
N THR A 92 5.69 4.79 -17.16
CA THR A 92 7.08 4.59 -17.58
C THR A 92 7.99 4.14 -16.43
N GLU A 93 7.51 4.16 -15.19
CA GLU A 93 8.29 3.92 -13.98
C GLU A 93 8.39 2.43 -13.63
N THR A 94 9.02 1.65 -14.52
CA THR A 94 9.15 0.19 -14.37
C THR A 94 9.98 -0.21 -13.16
N LYS A 95 11.10 0.48 -12.90
CA LYS A 95 11.96 0.23 -11.73
C LYS A 95 11.21 0.42 -10.41
N ILE A 96 10.36 1.45 -10.33
CA ILE A 96 9.52 1.71 -9.15
C ILE A 96 8.49 0.59 -8.98
N ALA A 97 7.87 0.12 -10.07
CA ALA A 97 6.90 -0.98 -10.01
C ALA A 97 7.55 -2.27 -9.47
N GLU A 98 8.75 -2.60 -9.96
CA GLU A 98 9.51 -3.77 -9.51
C GLU A 98 9.81 -3.72 -8.02
N LEU A 99 10.23 -2.55 -7.50
CA LEU A 99 10.55 -2.36 -6.08
C LEU A 99 9.38 -2.67 -5.13
N VAL A 100 8.13 -2.51 -5.58
CA VAL A 100 6.93 -2.80 -4.78
C VAL A 100 6.23 -4.11 -5.19
N GLY A 101 6.90 -4.95 -5.99
CA GLY A 101 6.40 -6.26 -6.39
C GLY A 101 5.30 -6.23 -7.45
N LEU A 102 5.23 -5.15 -8.24
CA LEU A 102 4.36 -5.03 -9.40
C LEU A 102 5.15 -5.32 -10.70
N PRO A 103 4.55 -6.03 -11.68
CA PRO A 103 5.18 -6.20 -12.99
C PRO A 103 5.19 -4.90 -13.82
N GLU A 104 4.21 -4.04 -13.62
CA GLU A 104 4.06 -2.72 -14.23
C GLU A 104 3.03 -1.92 -13.40
N PHE A 105 3.01 -0.60 -13.48
CA PHE A 105 1.91 0.16 -12.89
C PHE A 105 0.61 -0.05 -13.67
N PHE A 106 -0.50 -0.16 -12.94
CA PHE A 106 -1.82 -0.25 -13.54
C PHE A 106 -2.28 1.09 -14.13
N ASP A 107 -3.24 1.02 -15.05
CA ASP A 107 -3.89 2.23 -15.57
C ASP A 107 -4.99 2.76 -14.62
N GLN A 108 -5.40 4.01 -14.81
CA GLN A 108 -6.50 4.64 -14.08
C GLN A 108 -7.79 3.79 -14.10
N SER A 109 -8.11 3.17 -15.24
CA SER A 109 -9.33 2.39 -15.41
C SER A 109 -9.34 1.14 -14.51
N THR A 110 -8.16 0.59 -14.27
CA THR A 110 -7.93 -0.62 -13.48
C THR A 110 -8.04 -0.30 -11.99
N VAL A 111 -7.50 0.84 -11.55
CA VAL A 111 -7.75 1.37 -10.19
C VAL A 111 -9.24 1.57 -9.96
N HIS A 112 -9.91 2.31 -10.84
CA HIS A 112 -11.32 2.63 -10.65
C HIS A 112 -12.19 1.36 -10.63
N ARG A 113 -11.91 0.38 -11.51
CA ARG A 113 -12.59 -0.92 -11.51
C ARG A 113 -12.30 -1.75 -10.26
N PHE A 114 -11.17 -1.56 -9.59
CA PHE A 114 -10.82 -2.25 -8.36
C PHE A 114 -11.52 -1.60 -7.15
N LEU A 115 -11.39 -0.28 -7.00
CA LEU A 115 -12.04 0.49 -5.93
C LEU A 115 -13.56 0.33 -5.95
N ASN A 116 -14.18 0.30 -7.13
CA ASN A 116 -15.63 0.06 -7.28
C ASN A 116 -16.10 -1.35 -6.87
N ARG A 117 -15.19 -2.26 -6.49
CA ARG A 117 -15.54 -3.57 -5.91
C ARG A 117 -15.58 -3.55 -4.39
N PHE A 118 -15.11 -2.49 -3.76
CA PHE A 118 -15.20 -2.32 -2.32
C PHE A 118 -16.65 -2.01 -1.92
N ASN A 119 -17.02 -2.49 -0.74
CA ASN A 119 -18.29 -2.22 -0.07
C ASN A 119 -17.96 -1.99 1.41
N LYS A 120 -18.97 -1.66 2.22
CA LYS A 120 -18.78 -1.42 3.67
C LYS A 120 -17.98 -2.51 4.38
N TRP A 121 -18.22 -3.79 4.04
CA TRP A 121 -17.49 -4.90 4.64
C TRP A 121 -16.01 -4.95 4.21
N HIS A 122 -15.68 -4.70 2.94
CA HIS A 122 -14.29 -4.60 2.49
C HIS A 122 -13.55 -3.41 3.11
N ILE A 123 -14.26 -2.29 3.35
CA ILE A 123 -13.69 -1.15 4.09
C ILE A 123 -13.35 -1.56 5.54
N LYS A 124 -14.22 -2.33 6.20
CA LYS A 124 -13.92 -2.89 7.51
C LYS A 124 -12.72 -3.84 7.50
N GLN A 125 -12.48 -4.59 6.42
CA GLN A 125 -11.25 -5.38 6.29
C GLN A 125 -9.99 -4.49 6.26
N LEU A 126 -10.04 -3.35 5.55
CA LEU A 126 -8.94 -2.38 5.54
C LEU A 126 -8.71 -1.73 6.90
N GLU A 127 -9.78 -1.43 7.64
CA GLU A 127 -9.71 -0.92 9.02
C GLU A 127 -9.03 -1.92 9.95
N ILE A 128 -9.37 -3.21 9.84
CA ILE A 128 -8.69 -4.28 10.60
C ILE A 128 -7.20 -4.34 10.25
N VAL A 129 -6.84 -4.23 8.96
CA VAL A 129 -5.44 -4.18 8.54
C VAL A 129 -4.73 -2.97 9.13
N ASN A 130 -5.34 -1.78 9.06
CA ASN A 130 -4.79 -0.57 9.64
C ASN A 130 -4.55 -0.70 11.16
N ASN A 131 -5.54 -1.24 11.88
CA ASN A 131 -5.43 -1.43 13.33
C ASN A 131 -4.33 -2.44 13.69
N LYS A 132 -4.15 -3.50 12.89
CA LYS A 132 -3.03 -4.43 13.08
C LYS A 132 -1.68 -3.75 12.85
N LEU A 133 -1.54 -2.94 11.80
CA LEU A 133 -0.30 -2.18 11.54
C LEU A 133 0.02 -1.22 12.70
N ILE A 134 -0.99 -0.51 13.22
CA ILE A 134 -0.82 0.38 14.38
C ILE A 134 -0.47 -0.41 15.63
N HIS A 135 -1.06 -1.59 15.84
CA HIS A 135 -0.72 -2.44 16.98
C HIS A 135 0.72 -2.96 16.90
N ASP A 136 1.15 -3.39 15.72
CA ASP A 136 2.44 -4.05 15.53
C ASP A 136 3.61 -3.05 15.46
N PHE A 137 3.37 -1.85 14.91
CA PHE A 137 4.42 -0.84 14.67
C PHE A 137 4.17 0.52 15.34
N GLY A 138 2.96 0.78 15.83
CA GLY A 138 2.67 2.00 16.57
C GLY A 138 3.27 1.93 17.97
N GLU A 139 3.81 3.04 18.45
CA GLU A 139 4.35 3.14 19.81
C GLU A 139 3.25 3.21 20.89
N SER A 140 1.99 3.37 20.49
CA SER A 140 0.87 3.58 21.42
C SER A 140 0.57 2.43 22.40
N PRO A 141 0.76 1.13 22.10
CA PRO A 141 0.59 0.08 23.10
C PRO A 141 1.83 -0.08 24.01
N ARG A 142 2.97 0.52 23.66
CA ARG A 142 4.22 0.52 24.44
C ARG A 142 4.34 1.79 25.28
N GLN A 143 3.25 2.20 25.91
CA GLN A 143 3.35 3.16 26.99
C GLN A 143 3.88 2.41 28.22
N ASP A 144 5.19 2.49 28.45
CA ASP A 144 5.81 2.09 29.74
C ASP A 144 5.29 2.93 30.93
N VAL A 145 4.48 3.96 30.65
CA VAL A 145 3.85 4.84 31.63
C VAL A 145 2.34 4.85 31.41
N LEU A 146 1.58 4.40 32.41
CA LEU A 146 0.13 4.58 32.47
C LEU A 146 -0.17 6.08 32.56
N VAL A 147 -0.58 6.71 31.46
CA VAL A 147 -1.12 8.07 31.49
C VAL A 147 -2.62 7.97 31.69
N LEU A 148 -3.05 8.16 32.93
CA LEU A 148 -4.45 8.23 33.32
C LEU A 148 -4.89 9.70 33.21
N ASP A 149 -5.69 10.01 32.20
CA ASP A 149 -6.29 11.35 32.07
C ASP A 149 -7.54 11.40 32.97
N ILE A 150 -7.43 12.13 34.08
CA ILE A 150 -8.53 12.34 35.02
C ILE A 150 -9.03 13.77 34.85
N ASP A 151 -9.91 13.99 33.89
CA ASP A 151 -10.79 15.16 33.92
C ASP A 151 -11.91 14.89 34.94
N ILE A 152 -11.60 15.06 36.24
CA ILE A 152 -12.63 15.26 37.25
C ILE A 152 -12.92 16.77 37.26
N PRO A 153 -14.14 17.22 36.91
CA PRO A 153 -14.55 18.56 37.24
C PRO A 153 -14.65 18.63 38.76
N ILE A 154 -13.79 19.44 39.38
CA ILE A 154 -13.88 19.77 40.80
C ILE A 154 -15.18 20.59 40.97
N PRO A 155 -16.08 20.20 41.89
CA PRO A 155 -17.37 20.87 42.10
C PRO A 155 -17.25 22.30 42.64
#